data_AF-A0A2V9V8D2-F1
#
_entry.id   AF-A0A2V9V8D2-F1
#
_cell.length_a   1.000
_cell.length_b   1.000
_cell.length_c   1.000
_cell.angle_alpha   90.00
_cell.angle_beta   90.00
_cell.angle_gamma   90.00
#
_symmetry.space_group_name_H-M   'P 1'
#
loop_
_entity.id
_entity.type
_entity.pdbx_description
1 polymer ?
#
loop_
_entity_poly.entity_id
_entity_poly.type
_entity_poly.pdbx_seq_one_letter_code
_entity_poly.pdbx_strand_id
1 'polypeptide(L)'
;MSSQPETPFDSIENAKDYVKLLQQTVARQEIATDLAAASEAPSDRRLEALRVIHYKLEKLEQHLHSSSRTLNDLRSLRRLLFDERVAAAPRVKKGPESVYRSG
;
A
#
# COMPACT_ATOMS: atom_id res chain seq x y z
N MET A 1 13.07 -14.44 -15.93
CA MET A 1 12.51 -15.23 -14.82
C MET A 1 11.57 -14.32 -14.06
N SER A 2 10.27 -14.61 -14.06
CA SER A 2 9.27 -13.84 -13.32
C SER A 2 9.37 -14.23 -11.85
N SER A 3 10.03 -13.40 -11.04
CA SER A 3 10.13 -13.59 -9.60
C SER A 3 8.72 -13.46 -9.00
N GLN A 4 8.08 -14.59 -8.69
CA GLN A 4 6.89 -14.54 -7.84
C GLN A 4 7.34 -14.18 -6.43
N PRO A 5 6.57 -13.32 -5.73
CA PRO A 5 6.86 -13.01 -4.34
C PRO A 5 6.66 -14.27 -3.48
N GLU A 6 7.69 -14.65 -2.73
CA GLU A 6 7.66 -15.68 -1.68
C GLU A 6 6.93 -15.18 -0.42
N THR A 7 6.91 -13.87 -0.19
CA THR A 7 6.19 -13.25 0.92
C THR A 7 5.34 -12.05 0.48
N PRO A 8 4.31 -11.67 1.27
CA PRO A 8 3.54 -10.44 1.02
C PRO A 8 4.36 -9.14 1.10
N PHE A 9 5.67 -9.21 1.43
CA PHE A 9 6.52 -8.04 1.70
C PHE A 9 7.71 -7.93 0.74
N ASP A 10 7.81 -8.77 -0.28
CA ASP A 10 8.96 -8.80 -1.19
C ASP A 10 9.04 -7.57 -2.12
N SER A 11 7.96 -6.80 -2.22
CA SER A 11 7.92 -5.56 -2.98
C SER A 11 7.02 -4.51 -2.32
N ILE A 12 7.26 -3.24 -2.68
CA ILE A 12 6.42 -2.10 -2.27
C ILE A 12 4.96 -2.30 -2.71
N GLU A 13 4.73 -2.91 -3.87
CA GLU A 13 3.40 -3.28 -4.37
C GLU A 13 2.71 -4.27 -3.43
N ASN A 14 3.39 -5.36 -3.07
CA ASN A 14 2.81 -6.37 -2.19
C ASN A 14 2.55 -5.80 -0.78
N ALA A 15 3.50 -5.02 -0.24
CA ALA A 15 3.33 -4.35 1.04
C ALA A 15 2.14 -3.37 1.03
N LYS A 16 1.93 -2.63 -0.08
CA LYS A 16 0.79 -1.73 -0.24
C LYS A 16 -0.53 -2.49 -0.23
N ASP A 17 -0.60 -3.63 -0.92
CA ASP A 17 -1.82 -4.42 -0.98
C ASP A 17 -2.12 -5.10 0.35
N TYR A 18 -1.10 -5.56 1.08
CA TYR A 18 -1.26 -6.01 2.47
C TYR A 18 -1.82 -4.91 3.39
N VAL A 19 -1.27 -3.70 3.33
CA VAL A 19 -1.74 -2.57 4.15
C VAL A 19 -3.19 -2.18 3.81
N LYS A 20 -3.65 -2.36 2.57
CA LYS A 20 -5.07 -2.17 2.22
C LYS A 20 -5.97 -3.22 2.86
N LEU A 21 -5.58 -4.49 2.84
CA LEU A 21 -6.33 -5.57 3.48
C LEU A 21 -6.45 -5.33 4.99
N LEU A 22 -5.37 -4.84 5.61
CA LEU A 22 -5.35 -4.49 7.02
C LEU A 22 -6.29 -3.31 7.33
N GLN A 23 -6.29 -2.26 6.51
CA GLN A 23 -7.24 -1.14 6.65
C GLN A 23 -8.69 -1.61 6.59
N GLN A 24 -9.03 -2.45 5.61
CA GLN A 24 -10.38 -2.99 5.47
C GLN A 24 -10.80 -3.82 6.68
N THR A 25 -9.87 -4.56 7.28
CA THR A 25 -10.15 -5.40 8.45
C THR A 25 -10.39 -4.54 9.68
N VAL A 26 -9.58 -3.49 9.88
CA VAL A 26 -9.73 -2.55 11.00
C VAL A 26 -11.03 -1.77 10.88
N ALA A 27 -11.37 -1.26 9.70
CA ALA A 27 -12.62 -0.52 9.46
C ALA A 27 -13.88 -1.37 9.63
N ARG A 28 -13.78 -2.70 9.56
CA ARG A 28 -14.87 -3.66 9.79
C ARG A 28 -15.05 -4.04 11.25
N GLN A 29 -14.18 -3.62 12.17
CA GLN A 29 -14.38 -3.94 13.58
C GLN A 29 -15.60 -3.19 14.15
N GLU A 30 -16.59 -3.95 14.61
CA GLU A 30 -17.89 -3.44 15.08
C GLU A 30 -17.85 -2.91 16.53
N ILE A 31 -16.86 -2.09 16.88
CA ILE A 31 -16.73 -1.57 18.26
C ILE A 31 -17.81 -0.53 18.59
N ALA A 32 -18.36 0.16 17.58
CA ALA A 32 -19.48 1.08 17.78
C ALA A 32 -20.74 0.35 18.31
N THR A 33 -20.99 -0.87 17.82
CA THR A 33 -22.10 -1.72 18.28
C THR A 33 -21.87 -2.18 19.72
N ASP A 34 -20.64 -2.58 20.06
CA ASP A 34 -20.26 -2.99 21.42
C ASP A 34 -20.34 -1.83 22.43
N LEU A 35 -19.96 -0.61 22.00
CA LEU A 35 -20.10 0.61 22.80
C LEU A 35 -21.57 0.96 23.07
N ALA A 36 -22.44 0.83 22.08
CA ALA A 36 -23.87 1.06 22.22
C ALA A 36 -24.49 0.05 23.21
N ALA A 37 -24.20 -1.24 23.04
CA ALA A 37 -24.69 -2.29 23.93
C ALA A 37 -24.17 -2.15 25.38
N ALA A 38 -22.91 -1.74 25.56
CA ALA A 38 -22.34 -1.52 26.89
C ALA A 38 -22.90 -0.28 27.61
N SER A 39 -23.54 0.65 26.90
CA SER A 39 -24.17 1.83 27.49
C SER A 39 -25.52 1.54 28.17
N GLU A 40 -26.19 0.44 27.82
CA GLU A 40 -27.50 0.07 28.35
C GLU A 40 -27.45 -0.63 29.72
N ALA A 41 -26.32 -1.28 30.05
CA ALA A 41 -26.08 -1.90 31.36
C ALA A 41 -24.59 -1.88 31.75
N PRO A 42 -24.00 -0.69 32.01
CA PRO A 42 -22.56 -0.56 32.19
C PRO A 42 -22.08 -1.03 33.56
N SER A 43 -20.93 -1.71 33.58
CA SER A 43 -19.94 -1.41 34.62
C SER A 43 -19.02 -0.32 34.07
N ASP A 44 -18.76 0.72 34.86
CA ASP A 44 -17.97 1.90 34.41
C ASP A 44 -16.64 1.49 33.76
N ARG A 45 -15.98 0.47 34.33
CA ARG A 45 -14.70 -0.06 33.83
C ARG A 45 -14.81 -0.70 32.43
N ARG A 46 -15.93 -1.37 32.10
CA ARG A 46 -16.12 -1.98 30.78
C ARG A 46 -16.31 -0.92 29.71
N LEU A 47 -17.09 0.12 30.04
CA LEU A 47 -17.34 1.22 29.12
C LEU A 47 -16.08 2.04 28.85
N GLU A 48 -15.27 2.32 29.89
CA GLU A 48 -13.95 2.93 29.72
C GLU A 48 -13.01 2.10 28.84
N ALA A 49 -12.94 0.79 29.07
CA ALA A 49 -12.13 -0.11 28.25
C ALA A 49 -12.53 -0.05 26.77
N LEU A 50 -13.83 -0.09 26.47
CA LEU A 50 -14.34 0.00 25.10
C LEU A 50 -13.99 1.34 24.43
N ARG A 51 -14.06 2.46 25.17
CA ARG A 51 -13.62 3.77 24.67
C ARG A 51 -12.13 3.78 24.32
N VAL A 52 -11.29 3.17 25.16
CA VAL A 52 -9.84 3.07 24.91
C VAL A 52 -9.56 2.21 23.67
N ILE A 53 -10.29 1.10 23.51
CA ILE A 53 -10.12 0.24 22.33
C ILE A 53 -10.55 1.00 21.07
N HIS A 54 -11.70 1.67 21.07
CA HIS A 54 -12.17 2.49 19.94
C HIS A 54 -11.13 3.53 19.53
N TYR A 55 -10.63 4.32 20.49
CA TYR A 55 -9.59 5.31 20.22
C TYR A 55 -8.32 4.70 19.62
N LYS A 56 -7.89 3.52 20.11
CA LYS A 56 -6.73 2.82 19.55
C LYS A 56 -6.96 2.33 18.12
N LEU A 57 -8.18 1.91 17.79
CA LEU A 57 -8.53 1.51 16.42
C LEU A 57 -8.56 2.68 15.46
N GLU A 58 -9.17 3.80 15.83
CA GLU A 58 -9.16 5.02 15.01
C GLU A 58 -7.71 5.45 14.74
N LYS A 59 -6.85 5.41 15.76
CA LYS A 59 -5.44 5.72 15.62
C LYS A 59 -4.70 4.72 14.72
N LEU A 60 -5.01 3.44 14.82
CA LEU A 60 -4.46 2.41 13.94
C LEU A 60 -4.87 2.66 12.49
N GLU A 61 -6.14 2.97 12.23
CA GLU A 61 -6.64 3.28 10.89
C GLU A 61 -5.89 4.48 10.28
N GLN A 62 -5.71 5.56 11.06
CA GLN A 62 -4.93 6.73 10.63
C GLN A 62 -3.48 6.38 10.26
N HIS A 63 -2.81 5.54 11.05
CA HIS A 63 -1.45 5.09 10.76
C HIS A 63 -1.38 4.23 9.48
N LEU A 64 -2.37 3.37 9.25
CA LEU A 64 -2.43 2.55 8.06
C LEU A 64 -2.71 3.39 6.81
N HIS A 65 -3.57 4.41 6.90
CA HIS A 65 -3.80 5.35 5.82
C HIS A 65 -2.51 6.10 5.43
N SER A 66 -1.80 6.64 6.43
CA SER A 66 -0.52 7.33 6.23
C SER A 66 0.55 6.40 5.61
N SER A 67 0.62 5.16 6.08
CA SER A 67 1.53 4.13 5.52
C SER A 67 1.19 3.81 4.07
N SER A 68 -0.10 3.65 3.75
CA SER A 68 -0.57 3.39 2.38
C SER A 68 -0.20 4.51 1.42
N ARG A 69 -0.33 5.77 1.87
CA ARG A 69 0.08 6.96 1.10
C ARG A 69 1.59 6.95 0.84
N THR A 70 2.39 6.77 1.89
CA THR A 70 3.85 6.70 1.78
C THR A 70 4.31 5.61 0.81
N LEU A 71 3.73 4.41 0.89
CA LEU A 71 4.04 3.32 -0.04
C LEU A 71 3.66 3.66 -1.48
N ASN A 72 2.55 4.38 -1.68
CA ASN A 72 2.17 4.84 -3.00
C ASN A 72 3.13 5.89 -3.57
N ASP A 73 3.61 6.80 -2.73
CA ASP A 73 4.58 7.82 -3.12
C ASP A 73 5.92 7.17 -3.50
N LEU A 74 6.43 6.24 -2.69
CA LEU A 74 7.63 5.46 -2.98
C LEU A 74 7.52 4.68 -4.30
N ARG A 75 6.37 4.06 -4.55
CA ARG A 75 6.10 3.38 -5.82
C ARG A 75 6.16 4.35 -7.01
N SER A 76 5.60 5.53 -6.85
CA SER A 76 5.54 6.56 -7.89
C SER A 76 6.93 7.11 -8.18
N LEU A 77 7.72 7.41 -7.14
CA LEU A 77 9.12 7.84 -7.27
C LEU A 77 9.99 6.78 -7.94
N ARG A 78 9.82 5.51 -7.56
CA ARG A 78 10.54 4.40 -8.20
C ARG A 78 10.24 4.37 -9.70
N ARG A 79 8.97 4.47 -10.09
CA ARG A 79 8.57 4.50 -11.49
C ARG A 79 9.19 5.67 -12.25
N LEU A 80 9.13 6.88 -11.71
CA LEU A 80 9.74 8.06 -12.33
C LEU A 80 11.25 7.87 -12.58
N LEU A 81 11.98 7.40 -11.57
CA LEU A 81 13.43 7.16 -11.68
C LEU A 81 13.79 6.11 -12.75
N PHE A 82 12.97 5.07 -12.91
CA PHE A 82 13.22 4.05 -13.95
C PHE A 82 12.74 4.48 -15.33
N ASP A 83 11.60 5.17 -15.44
CA ASP A 83 11.09 5.72 -16.70
C ASP A 83 12.08 6.76 -17.28
N GLU A 84 12.69 7.60 -16.42
CA GLU A 84 13.77 8.53 -16.80
C GLU A 84 15.02 7.80 -17.33
N ARG A 85 15.42 6.70 -16.68
CA ARG A 85 16.58 5.89 -17.12
C ARG A 85 16.33 5.21 -18.47
N VAL A 86 15.11 4.74 -18.73
CA VAL A 86 14.74 4.14 -20.02
C VAL A 86 14.71 5.20 -21.12
N ALA A 87 14.20 6.41 -20.83
CA ALA A 87 14.19 7.52 -21.79
C ALA A 87 15.61 8.02 -22.14
N ALA A 88 16.56 7.95 -21.20
CA ALA A 88 17.94 8.35 -21.40
C ALA A 88 18.81 7.31 -22.14
N ALA A 89 18.31 6.09 -22.37
CA ALA A 89 19.05 5.09 -23.13
C ALA A 89 19.17 5.53 -24.60
N PRO A 90 20.37 5.46 -25.21
CA PRO A 90 20.55 5.88 -26.59
C PRO A 90 19.67 5.02 -27.51
N ARG A 91 18.70 5.66 -28.15
CA ARG A 91 17.99 5.05 -29.29
C ARG A 91 19.03 4.78 -30.36
N VAL A 92 19.51 3.53 -30.45
CA VAL A 92 20.33 3.08 -31.57
C VAL A 92 19.48 3.27 -32.83
N LYS A 93 19.73 4.37 -33.54
CA LYS A 93 19.18 4.58 -34.88
C LYS A 93 19.79 3.49 -35.74
N LYS A 94 19.03 2.45 -36.09
CA LYS A 94 19.37 1.59 -37.23
C LYS A 94 19.46 2.52 -38.44
N GLY A 95 20.68 2.85 -38.85
CA GLY A 95 20.92 3.57 -40.09
C GLY A 95 20.39 2.74 -41.27
N PRO A 96 20.00 3.39 -42.38
CA PRO A 96 19.48 2.68 -43.53
C PRO A 96 20.54 1.69 -44.01
N GLU A 97 20.13 0.43 -44.10
CA GLU A 97 20.88 -0.68 -44.65
C GLU A 97 21.51 -0.24 -45.96
N SER A 98 22.85 -0.17 -45.97
CA SER A 98 23.65 0.21 -47.13
C SER A 98 23.45 -0.82 -48.23
N VAL A 99 22.45 -0.57 -49.09
CA VAL A 99 22.29 -1.22 -50.39
C VAL A 99 23.41 -0.72 -51.31
N TYR A 100 24.63 -1.21 -51.09
CA TYR A 100 25.71 -1.18 -52.06
C TYR A 100 26.62 -2.39 -51.84
N ARG A 101 26.30 -3.48 -52.53
CA ARG A 101 27.32 -4.34 -53.12
C ARG A 101 26.77 -5.05 -54.36
N SER A 102 26.79 -4.31 -55.46
CA SER A 102 26.93 -4.84 -56.81
C SER A 102 28.38 -5.23 -57.05
N GLY A 103 28.62 -6.34 -57.77
CA GLY A 103 29.93 -6.77 -58.24
C GLY A 103 30.02 -8.28 -58.35
#